data_AF-A0A4C1T943-F1
#
_entry.id   AF-A0A4C1T943-F1
#
_cell.length_a   1.000
_cell.length_b   1.000
_cell.length_c   1.000
_cell.angle_alpha   90.00
_cell.angle_beta   90.00
_cell.angle_gamma   90.00
#
_symmetry.space_group_name_H-M   'P 1'
#
loop_
_entity.id
_entity.type
_entity.pdbx_description
1 polymer ?
#
loop_
_entity_poly.entity_id
_entity_poly.type
_entity_poly.pdbx_seq_one_letter_code
_entity_poly.pdbx_strand_id
1 'polypeptide(L)'
;MPLSGPMVREKAKRLYAYFKEPDGSFSGECTDGGFQASEGWFNKFKVRQSLHNIKIIGEAASADTAAAGRYPEEFANLVADGEYKPEQVFNADETALFWKRMPNKTFISKSEKSAPGFKAAKDRVTLLLCFNASGDCVIKPLMLYRSFNPRGFKKSKQGQPASVLAC
;
A
#
# COMPACT_ATOMS: atom_id res chain seq x y z
N MET A 1 3.83 1.44 -2.00
CA MET A 1 5.14 1.56 -2.67
C MET A 1 4.97 2.47 -3.89
N PRO A 2 5.71 3.56 -4.08
CA PRO A 2 5.62 4.37 -5.31
C PRO A 2 6.18 3.59 -6.51
N LEU A 3 5.61 3.72 -7.73
CA LEU A 3 6.26 3.19 -8.93
C LEU A 3 7.56 3.96 -9.13
N SER A 4 8.69 3.27 -9.01
CA SER A 4 10.01 3.83 -9.31
C SER A 4 10.36 3.58 -10.79
N GLY A 5 11.18 4.47 -11.37
CA GLY A 5 11.68 4.30 -12.74
C GLY A 5 12.35 2.92 -12.97
N PRO A 6 13.19 2.42 -12.04
CA PRO A 6 13.75 1.07 -12.13
C PRO A 6 12.70 -0.05 -12.23
N MET A 7 11.62 0.01 -11.43
CA MET A 7 10.56 -1.00 -11.46
C MET A 7 9.84 -1.06 -12.81
N VAL A 8 9.58 0.11 -13.42
CA VAL A 8 8.92 0.19 -14.73
C VAL A 8 9.83 -0.33 -15.83
N ARG A 9 11.12 0.02 -15.79
CA ARG A 9 12.14 -0.48 -16.73
C ARG A 9 12.29 -2.00 -16.66
N GLU A 10 12.30 -2.56 -15.45
CA GLU A 10 12.38 -4.01 -15.24
C GLU A 10 11.14 -4.73 -15.77
N LYS A 11 9.94 -4.19 -15.52
CA LYS A 11 8.71 -4.76 -16.10
C LYS A 11 8.68 -4.66 -17.63
N ALA A 12 9.18 -3.58 -18.21
CA ALA A 12 9.28 -3.43 -19.66
C ALA A 12 10.17 -4.50 -20.30
N LYS A 13 11.31 -4.84 -19.67
CA LYS A 13 12.17 -5.95 -20.12
C LYS A 13 11.44 -7.28 -20.10
N ARG A 14 10.69 -7.57 -19.03
CA ARG A 14 9.92 -8.81 -18.89
C ARG A 14 8.83 -8.92 -19.95
N LEU A 15 8.12 -7.83 -20.23
CA LEU A 15 7.11 -7.80 -21.29
C LEU A 15 7.76 -7.98 -22.67
N TYR A 16 8.88 -7.32 -22.93
CA TYR A 16 9.62 -7.50 -24.18
C TYR A 16 10.06 -8.96 -24.37
N ALA A 17 10.59 -9.60 -23.33
CA ALA A 17 10.98 -11.01 -23.38
C ALA A 17 9.76 -11.93 -23.59
N TYR A 18 8.61 -11.60 -23.01
CA TYR A 18 7.37 -12.37 -23.14
C TYR A 18 6.78 -12.30 -24.56
N PHE A 19 6.82 -11.13 -25.19
CA PHE A 19 6.30 -10.92 -26.55
C PHE A 19 7.33 -11.21 -27.65
N LYS A 20 8.56 -11.60 -27.29
CA LYS A 20 9.54 -12.05 -28.26
C LYS A 20 9.15 -13.47 -28.68
N GLU A 21 8.38 -13.56 -29.76
CA GLU A 21 8.07 -14.83 -30.43
C GLU A 21 9.37 -15.61 -30.74
N PRO A 22 9.35 -16.96 -30.67
CA PRO A 22 10.53 -17.78 -30.92
C PRO A 22 11.03 -17.76 -32.38
N ASP A 23 10.25 -17.19 -33.31
CA ASP A 23 10.47 -17.31 -34.75
C ASP A 23 10.81 -16.00 -35.46
N GLY A 24 11.45 -15.03 -34.78
CA GLY A 24 12.29 -14.00 -35.41
C GLY A 24 11.68 -13.13 -36.54
N SER A 25 10.37 -13.14 -36.73
CA SER A 25 9.71 -12.49 -37.87
C SER A 25 9.06 -11.15 -37.47
N PHE A 26 9.89 -10.21 -37.00
CA PHE A 26 9.54 -8.79 -37.09
C PHE A 26 10.65 -8.07 -37.85
N SER A 27 10.39 -7.79 -39.12
CA SER A 27 11.24 -7.06 -40.04
C SER A 27 11.30 -5.57 -39.67
N GLY A 28 12.18 -5.27 -38.73
CA GLY A 28 12.71 -3.93 -38.50
C GLY A 28 14.18 -4.08 -38.18
N GLU A 29 15.03 -3.80 -39.17
CA GLU A 29 16.49 -3.81 -39.02
C GLU A 29 16.88 -2.93 -37.82
N CYS A 30 17.25 -3.54 -36.71
CA CYS A 30 17.72 -2.85 -35.50
C CYS A 30 18.90 -3.66 -34.99
N THR A 31 20.07 -3.04 -35.14
CA THR A 31 21.40 -3.51 -34.78
C THR A 31 21.42 -4.25 -33.43
N ASP A 32 22.17 -5.35 -33.44
CA ASP A 32 22.69 -6.13 -32.32
C ASP A 32 22.67 -5.41 -30.96
N GLY A 33 21.93 -5.99 -30.02
CA GLY A 33 21.70 -5.44 -28.68
C GLY A 33 20.21 -5.33 -28.36
N GLY A 34 19.58 -6.45 -27.95
CA GLY A 34 18.15 -6.53 -27.64
C GLY A 34 17.63 -5.42 -26.71
N PHE A 35 16.30 -5.22 -26.68
CA PHE A 35 15.65 -4.09 -26.00
C PHE A 35 16.24 -3.75 -24.62
N GLN A 36 17.00 -2.66 -24.61
CA GLN A 36 17.51 -2.07 -23.40
C GLN A 36 16.46 -1.07 -22.91
N ALA A 37 15.68 -1.48 -21.89
CA ALA A 37 14.86 -0.55 -21.11
C ALA A 37 15.79 0.41 -20.33
N SER A 38 16.50 1.28 -21.04
CA SER A 38 17.45 2.25 -20.52
C SER A 38 16.70 3.41 -19.85
N GLU A 39 17.42 4.23 -19.09
CA GLU A 39 16.85 5.44 -18.54
C GLU A 39 16.44 6.43 -19.64
N GLY A 40 17.24 6.55 -20.69
CA GLY A 40 16.93 7.35 -21.87
C GLY A 40 15.67 6.88 -22.60
N TRP A 41 15.50 5.56 -22.77
CA TRP A 41 14.26 4.99 -23.30
C TRP A 41 13.07 5.36 -22.42
N PHE A 42 13.18 5.17 -21.11
CA PHE A 42 12.09 5.44 -20.18
C PHE A 42 11.71 6.93 -20.15
N ASN A 43 12.70 7.83 -20.22
CA ASN A 43 12.46 9.27 -20.31
C ASN A 43 11.74 9.65 -21.61
N LYS A 44 12.19 9.13 -22.77
CA LYS A 44 11.52 9.34 -24.06
C LYS A 44 10.12 8.72 -24.08
N PHE A 45 9.93 7.55 -23.48
CA PHE A 45 8.64 6.89 -23.35
C PHE A 45 7.65 7.72 -22.53
N LYS A 46 8.08 8.24 -21.37
CA LYS A 46 7.27 9.18 -20.57
C LYS A 46 6.87 10.41 -21.38
N VAL A 47 7.78 10.99 -22.17
CA VAL A 47 7.48 12.17 -23.00
C VAL A 47 6.49 11.83 -24.12
N ARG A 48 6.73 10.74 -24.86
CA ARG A 48 5.86 10.30 -25.98
C ARG A 48 4.46 9.94 -25.53
N GLN A 49 4.37 9.19 -24.43
CA GLN A 49 3.10 8.76 -23.84
C GLN A 49 2.54 9.82 -22.87
N SER A 50 3.16 11.00 -22.82
CA SER A 50 2.69 12.13 -22.04
C SER A 50 2.46 11.81 -20.55
N LEU A 51 3.30 10.94 -19.98
CA LEU A 51 3.13 10.39 -18.64
C LEU A 51 3.63 11.35 -17.56
N HIS A 52 2.74 11.80 -16.67
CA HIS A 52 3.12 12.60 -15.49
C HIS A 52 2.99 11.84 -14.18
N ASN A 53 3.87 12.17 -13.22
CA ASN A 53 3.87 11.59 -11.88
C ASN A 53 3.01 12.47 -10.97
N ILE A 54 1.80 12.01 -10.65
CA ILE A 54 0.89 12.72 -9.76
C ILE A 54 0.99 12.10 -8.36
N LYS A 55 1.21 12.94 -7.34
CA LYS A 55 1.14 12.53 -5.95
C LYS A 55 -0.34 12.54 -5.54
N ILE A 56 -0.93 11.37 -5.32
CA ILE A 56 -2.24 11.27 -4.68
C ILE A 56 -2.04 11.63 -3.20
N ILE A 57 -2.48 12.83 -2.82
CA ILE A 57 -2.51 13.29 -1.43
C ILE A 57 -3.81 12.75 -0.84
N GLY A 58 -3.70 11.92 0.20
CA GLY A 58 -4.86 11.48 0.97
C GLY A 58 -5.46 12.66 1.73
N GLU A 59 -6.77 12.62 1.97
CA GLU A 59 -7.53 13.64 2.69
C GLU A 59 -6.78 14.13 3.94
N ALA A 60 -6.58 15.45 4.03
CA ALA A 60 -6.12 16.09 5.24
C ALA A 60 -7.32 16.18 6.19
N ALA A 61 -7.41 15.23 7.13
CA ALA A 61 -8.31 15.40 8.26
C ALA A 61 -7.87 16.63 9.05
N SER A 62 -8.81 17.53 9.35
CA SER A 62 -8.55 18.67 10.24
C SER A 62 -8.29 18.12 11.64
N ALA A 63 -7.03 18.04 12.03
CA ALA A 63 -6.63 17.64 13.37
C ALA A 63 -6.71 18.85 14.32
N ASP A 64 -7.28 18.66 15.51
CA ASP A 64 -7.20 19.64 16.59
C ASP A 64 -5.79 19.58 17.21
N THR A 65 -4.93 20.46 16.72
CA THR A 65 -3.53 20.55 17.16
C THR A 65 -3.38 21.01 18.60
N ALA A 66 -4.35 21.77 19.12
CA ALA A 66 -4.33 22.28 20.49
C ALA A 66 -4.72 21.19 21.51
N ALA A 67 -5.71 20.35 21.19
CA ALA A 67 -6.02 19.15 21.98
C ALA A 67 -4.86 18.14 21.93
N ALA A 68 -4.30 17.89 20.74
CA ALA A 68 -3.16 16.98 20.58
C ALA A 68 -1.92 17.43 21.36
N GLY A 69 -1.70 18.74 21.53
CA GLY A 69 -0.59 19.27 22.32
C GLY A 69 -0.74 19.09 23.84
N ARG A 70 -1.98 19.07 24.35
CA ARG A 70 -2.27 18.93 25.80
C ARG A 70 -2.30 17.47 26.27
N TYR A 71 -2.76 16.58 25.40
CA TYR A 71 -2.98 15.16 25.73
C TYR A 71 -1.76 14.42 26.33
N PRO A 72 -0.51 14.64 25.90
CA PRO A 72 0.64 13.92 26.47
C PRO A 72 0.82 14.15 27.98
N GLU A 73 0.62 15.38 28.46
CA GLU A 73 0.73 15.72 29.88
C GLU A 73 -0.45 15.16 30.67
N GLU A 74 -1.68 15.31 30.14
CA GLU A 74 -2.89 14.73 30.74
C GLU A 74 -2.78 13.19 30.88
N PHE A 75 -2.26 12.52 29.86
CA PHE A 75 -2.06 11.08 29.86
C PHE A 75 -0.95 10.66 30.85
N ALA A 76 0.15 11.41 30.93
CA ALA A 76 1.21 11.13 31.88
C ALA A 76 0.72 11.24 33.33
N ASN A 77 -0.08 12.27 33.65
CA ASN A 77 -0.71 12.43 34.96
C ASN A 77 -1.66 11.27 35.28
N LEU A 78 -2.51 10.86 34.33
CA LEU A 78 -3.39 9.71 34.50
C LEU A 78 -2.62 8.40 34.80
N VAL A 79 -1.50 8.19 34.10
CA VAL A 79 -0.63 7.02 34.31
C VAL A 79 -0.02 7.05 35.71
N ALA A 80 0.45 8.22 36.15
CA ALA A 80 1.04 8.40 37.47
C ALA A 80 0.01 8.26 38.61
N ASP A 81 -1.15 8.91 38.49
CA ASP A 81 -2.24 8.89 39.48
C ASP A 81 -2.82 7.48 39.66
N GLY A 82 -2.86 6.69 38.59
CA GLY A 82 -3.29 5.30 38.63
C GLY A 82 -2.20 4.30 39.03
N GLU A 83 -0.98 4.77 39.30
CA GLU A 83 0.22 3.95 39.59
C GLU A 83 0.45 2.84 38.55
N TYR A 84 0.09 3.10 37.29
CA TYR A 84 0.18 2.09 36.23
C TYR A 84 1.63 1.85 35.82
N LYS A 85 2.02 0.57 35.78
CA LYS A 85 3.33 0.17 35.27
C LYS A 85 3.34 0.17 33.74
N PRO A 86 4.52 0.32 33.10
CA PRO A 86 4.64 0.25 31.64
C PRO A 86 4.07 -1.04 31.02
N GLU A 87 4.04 -2.14 31.78
CA GLU A 87 3.48 -3.41 31.32
C GLU A 87 1.93 -3.39 31.21
N GLN A 88 1.28 -2.47 31.91
CA GLN A 88 -0.18 -2.34 32.02
C GLN A 88 -0.76 -1.28 31.09
N VAL A 89 0.08 -0.42 30.52
CA VAL A 89 -0.33 0.64 29.60
C VAL A 89 -0.25 0.10 28.18
N PHE A 90 -1.40 -0.06 27.52
CA PHE A 90 -1.48 -0.56 26.15
C PHE A 90 -1.87 0.55 25.17
N ASN A 91 -1.21 0.56 24.01
CA ASN A 91 -1.65 1.32 22.85
C ASN A 91 -2.21 0.34 21.81
N ALA A 92 -3.37 0.66 21.25
CA ALA A 92 -4.00 -0.10 20.17
C ALA A 92 -4.38 0.83 19.02
N ASP A 93 -3.98 0.47 17.81
CA ASP A 93 -4.30 1.26 16.62
C ASP A 93 -4.60 0.39 15.39
N GLU A 94 -5.45 0.91 14.52
CA GLU A 94 -5.87 0.27 13.28
C GLU A 94 -4.92 0.62 12.13
N THR A 95 -4.41 -0.40 11.45
CA THR A 95 -3.64 -0.21 10.22
C THR A 95 -4.28 -0.94 9.04
N ALA A 96 -4.29 -0.27 7.90
CA ALA A 96 -4.78 -0.86 6.66
C ALA A 96 -3.66 -1.63 5.95
N LEU A 97 -3.75 -2.95 5.94
CA LEU A 97 -2.90 -3.81 5.13
C LEU A 97 -3.50 -3.96 3.73
N PHE A 98 -2.86 -3.36 2.74
CA PHE A 98 -3.32 -3.45 1.36
C PHE A 98 -2.49 -4.45 0.56
N TRP A 99 -3.14 -5.54 0.12
CA TRP A 99 -2.48 -6.61 -0.65
C TRP A 99 -2.64 -6.44 -2.16
N LYS A 100 -3.59 -5.61 -2.61
CA LYS A 100 -3.81 -5.25 -4.03
C LYS A 100 -3.53 -3.78 -4.35
N ARG A 101 -2.88 -3.04 -3.43
CA ARG A 101 -2.66 -1.61 -3.63
C ARG A 101 -1.75 -1.35 -4.81
N MET A 102 -2.29 -0.68 -5.81
CA MET A 102 -1.46 -0.04 -6.82
C MET A 102 -0.68 1.11 -6.18
N PRO A 103 0.56 1.35 -6.62
CA PRO A 103 1.36 2.49 -6.17
C PRO A 103 0.62 3.84 -6.22
N ASN A 104 0.84 4.69 -5.22
CA ASN A 104 0.25 6.05 -5.14
C ASN A 104 0.72 7.01 -6.24
N LYS A 105 1.66 6.57 -7.08
CA LYS A 105 2.22 7.29 -8.22
C LYS A 105 2.04 6.37 -9.42
N THR A 106 1.09 6.71 -10.30
CA THR A 106 0.94 6.08 -11.61
C THR A 106 1.28 7.10 -12.68
N PHE A 107 1.78 6.61 -13.80
CA PHE A 107 2.04 7.41 -14.98
C PHE A 107 0.73 7.48 -15.79
N ILE A 108 0.17 8.69 -15.98
CA ILE A 108 -1.07 8.94 -16.74
C ILE A 108 -0.75 9.89 -17.91
N SER A 109 -1.32 9.64 -19.09
CA SER A 109 -1.14 10.46 -20.30
C SER A 109 -1.67 11.90 -20.12
N LYS A 110 -0.98 12.93 -20.64
CA LYS A 110 -1.42 14.35 -20.67
C LYS A 110 -2.79 14.54 -21.31
N SER A 111 -3.19 13.66 -22.22
CA SER A 111 -4.52 13.71 -22.86
C SER A 111 -5.65 13.34 -21.89
N GLU A 112 -5.33 12.68 -20.77
CA GLU A 112 -6.26 12.34 -19.71
C GLU A 112 -6.02 13.27 -18.50
N LYS A 113 -6.93 14.24 -18.31
CA LYS A 113 -6.98 15.02 -17.05
C LYS A 113 -7.32 14.14 -15.83
N SER A 114 -7.93 12.98 -16.09
CA SER A 114 -8.31 11.93 -15.15
C SER A 114 -8.47 10.64 -15.95
N ALA A 115 -7.91 9.52 -15.49
CA ALA A 115 -8.28 8.20 -16.03
C ALA A 115 -9.73 7.91 -15.60
N PRO A 116 -10.65 7.53 -16.50
CA PRO A 116 -12.02 7.19 -16.12
C PRO A 116 -12.00 5.98 -15.17
N GLY A 117 -12.23 6.24 -13.89
CA GLY A 117 -12.64 5.22 -12.93
C GLY A 117 -11.74 3.99 -12.77
N PHE A 118 -10.40 4.11 -12.80
CA PHE A 118 -9.59 3.05 -12.20
C PHE A 118 -9.70 3.16 -10.68
N LYS A 119 -10.78 2.59 -10.13
CA LYS A 119 -10.95 2.41 -8.70
C LYS A 119 -9.88 1.40 -8.29
N ALA A 120 -8.67 1.90 -7.99
CA ALA A 120 -7.57 1.08 -7.50
C ALA A 120 -8.17 0.14 -6.46
N ALA A 121 -8.00 -1.16 -6.62
CA ALA A 121 -8.56 -2.13 -5.70
C ALA A 121 -8.03 -1.77 -4.30
N LYS A 122 -8.87 -1.08 -3.52
CA LYS A 122 -8.62 -0.74 -2.12
C LYS A 122 -8.95 -1.96 -1.26
N ASP A 123 -8.81 -3.17 -1.84
CA ASP A 123 -8.91 -4.43 -1.12
C ASP A 123 -7.81 -4.38 -0.06
N ARG A 124 -8.27 -4.10 1.15
CA ARG A 124 -7.47 -3.94 2.35
C ARG A 124 -8.09 -4.83 3.40
N VAL A 125 -7.22 -5.41 4.19
CA VAL A 125 -7.58 -5.98 5.49
C VAL A 125 -7.21 -4.91 6.51
N THR A 126 -8.11 -4.62 7.44
CA THR A 126 -7.75 -3.78 8.58
C THR A 126 -7.21 -4.68 9.67
N LEU A 127 -6.07 -4.32 10.23
CA LEU A 127 -5.46 -5.02 11.36
C LEU A 127 -5.52 -4.10 12.57
N LEU A 128 -5.98 -4.59 13.70
CA LEU A 128 -5.79 -3.95 15.00
C LEU A 128 -4.50 -4.50 15.60
N LEU A 129 -3.55 -3.62 15.84
CA LEU A 129 -2.29 -3.94 16.50
C LEU A 129 -2.32 -3.34 17.90
N CYS A 130 -1.89 -4.11 18.90
CA CYS A 130 -1.88 -3.68 20.29
C CYS A 130 -0.62 -4.14 21.00
N PHE A 131 0.05 -3.21 21.67
CA PHE A 131 1.33 -3.37 22.34
C PHE A 131 1.32 -2.64 23.68
N ASN A 132 1.99 -3.18 24.69
CA ASN A 132 2.21 -2.42 25.93
C ASN A 132 3.40 -1.46 25.82
N ALA A 133 3.47 -0.50 26.74
CA ALA A 133 4.52 0.51 26.78
C ALA A 133 5.90 -0.07 27.12
N SER A 134 5.96 -1.21 27.83
CA SER A 134 7.21 -1.95 28.09
C SER A 134 7.78 -2.63 26.84
N GLY A 135 6.92 -2.96 25.87
CA GLY A 135 7.29 -3.60 24.61
C GLY A 135 7.49 -5.12 24.69
N ASP A 136 7.28 -5.72 25.85
CA ASP A 136 7.40 -7.15 26.10
C ASP A 136 6.09 -7.92 25.83
N CYS A 137 4.95 -7.22 25.72
CA CYS A 137 3.67 -7.81 25.38
C CYS A 137 3.14 -7.30 24.04
N VAL A 138 3.02 -8.23 23.09
CA VAL A 138 2.33 -8.02 21.81
C VAL A 138 1.04 -8.83 21.82
N ILE A 139 -0.10 -8.15 21.72
CA ILE A 139 -1.38 -8.85 21.51
C ILE A 139 -1.39 -9.39 20.09
N LYS A 140 -1.83 -10.65 19.92
CA LYS A 140 -1.96 -11.28 18.61
C LYS A 140 -2.75 -10.36 17.66
N PRO A 141 -2.19 -9.97 16.49
CA PRO A 141 -2.87 -9.06 15.57
C PRO A 141 -4.28 -9.53 15.25
N LEU A 142 -5.27 -8.64 15.43
CA LEU A 142 -6.67 -8.96 15.16
C LEU A 142 -7.03 -8.49 13.76
N MET A 143 -7.70 -9.37 13.01
CA MET A 143 -8.19 -9.03 11.68
C MET A 143 -9.58 -8.42 11.80
N LEU A 144 -9.69 -7.14 11.47
CA LEU A 144 -10.97 -6.44 11.39
C LEU A 144 -11.51 -6.57 9.98
N TYR A 145 -12.76 -7.04 9.87
CA TYR A 145 -13.45 -7.15 8.60
C TYR A 145 -14.78 -6.42 8.64
N ARG A 146 -15.12 -5.71 7.55
CA ARG A 146 -16.34 -4.89 7.43
C ARG A 146 -17.65 -5.70 7.35
N SER A 147 -17.57 -7.01 7.34
CA SER A 147 -18.70 -7.92 7.25
C SER A 147 -18.43 -9.16 8.09
N PHE A 148 -19.40 -9.56 8.89
CA PHE A 148 -19.33 -10.76 9.72
C PHE A 148 -18.97 -12.03 8.91
N ASN A 149 -19.39 -12.11 7.63
CA ASN A 149 -19.06 -13.21 6.73
C ASN A 149 -18.38 -12.72 5.44
N PRO A 150 -17.05 -12.55 5.46
CA PRO A 150 -16.28 -12.19 4.29
C PRO A 150 -16.51 -13.16 3.13
N ARG A 151 -16.81 -12.65 1.94
CA ARG A 151 -17.01 -13.51 0.74
C ARG A 151 -15.76 -14.32 0.37
N GLY A 152 -14.56 -13.81 0.67
CA GLY A 152 -13.28 -14.47 0.42
C GLY A 152 -12.94 -15.62 1.37
N PHE A 153 -13.67 -15.76 2.48
CA PHE A 153 -13.43 -16.79 3.50
C PHE A 153 -14.53 -17.87 3.51
N LYS A 154 -15.33 -17.97 2.43
CA LYS A 154 -16.44 -18.93 2.34
C LYS A 154 -16.03 -20.42 2.31
N LYS A 155 -14.74 -20.77 2.42
CA LYS A 155 -14.28 -22.17 2.43
C LYS A 155 -13.05 -22.38 3.32
N SER A 156 -13.27 -22.73 4.58
CA SER A 156 -12.42 -23.66 5.34
C SER A 156 -13.07 -23.95 6.70
N LYS A 157 -13.95 -24.96 6.75
CA LYS A 157 -14.27 -25.62 8.01
C LYS A 157 -13.11 -26.55 8.35
N GLN A 158 -12.07 -26.07 9.03
CA GLN A 158 -11.23 -26.89 9.90
C GLN A 158 -10.22 -26.02 10.67
N GLY A 159 -10.51 -25.84 11.97
CA GLY A 159 -9.51 -25.78 13.04
C GLY A 159 -8.49 -24.64 13.04
N GLN A 160 -8.93 -23.42 13.36
CA GLN A 160 -8.25 -22.47 14.28
C GLN A 160 -9.04 -21.15 14.31
N PRO A 161 -9.19 -20.48 15.46
CA PRO A 161 -9.90 -19.21 15.50
C PRO A 161 -8.97 -18.13 14.94
N ALA A 162 -9.17 -17.74 13.68
CA ALA A 162 -8.99 -16.34 13.34
C ALA A 162 -10.09 -15.61 14.09
N SER A 163 -9.75 -14.92 15.18
CA SER A 163 -10.64 -14.00 15.86
C SER A 163 -10.89 -12.82 14.93
N VAL A 164 -11.85 -13.02 14.01
CA VAL A 164 -12.39 -11.96 13.18
C VAL A 164 -13.34 -11.17 14.07
N LEU A 165 -12.95 -9.95 14.40
CA LEU A 165 -13.86 -9.00 15.01
C LEU A 165 -14.55 -8.25 13.89
N ALA A 166 -15.88 -8.34 13.86
CA ALA A 166 -16.71 -7.51 13.00
C ALA A 166 -17.09 -6.26 13.81
N CYS A 167 -16.78 -5.08 13.27
CA CYS A 167 -17.35 -3.82 13.74
C CYS A 167 -18.69 -3.57 13.04
#